data_AF-A0A2E0R3U2-F1
#
_entry.id   AF-A0A2E0R3U2-F1
#
_cell.length_a   1.000
_cell.length_b   1.000
_cell.length_c   1.000
_cell.angle_alpha   90.00
_cell.angle_beta   90.00
_cell.angle_gamma   90.00
#
_symmetry.space_group_name_H-M   'P 1'
#
loop_
_entity.id
_entity.type
_entity.pdbx_description
1 polymer ?
#
loop_
_entity_poly.entity_id
_entity_poly.type
_entity_poly.pdbx_seq_one_letter_code
_entity_poly.pdbx_strand_id
1 'polypeptide(L)'
;MEILSGFLSQLPIILASIFFCVAAITKLGKEGGAGLVLLGAIGMCALSLVSPIFYTVVVPRLMENGSTASVSGTMRAAAIFFGLGHALNVVFIAVGTLVRKPSG
;
A
#
# COMPACT_ATOMS: atom_id res chain seq x y z
N MET A 1 -7.81 -10.24 19.06
CA MET A 1 -7.27 -8.88 19.29
C MET A 1 -6.12 -8.51 18.35
N GLU A 2 -5.42 -9.48 17.74
CA GLU A 2 -4.26 -9.22 16.86
C GLU A 2 -4.58 -8.50 15.54
N ILE A 3 -5.76 -8.73 14.96
CA ILE A 3 -6.22 -8.02 13.75
C ILE A 3 -6.33 -6.51 14.02
N LEU A 4 -6.96 -6.15 15.14
CA LEU A 4 -7.16 -4.75 15.50
C LEU A 4 -5.83 -4.04 15.76
N SER A 5 -4.86 -4.68 16.44
CA SER A 5 -3.52 -4.12 16.60
C SER A 5 -2.76 -3.98 15.29
N GLY A 6 -2.93 -4.93 14.36
CA GLY A 6 -2.37 -4.85 13.00
C GLY A 6 -2.88 -3.63 12.24
N PHE A 7 -4.19 -3.39 12.26
CA PHE A 7 -4.78 -2.20 11.64
C PHE A 7 -4.37 -0.90 12.33
N LEU A 8 -4.32 -0.87 13.66
CA LEU A 8 -3.90 0.32 14.41
C LEU A 8 -2.46 0.74 14.06
N SER A 9 -1.56 -0.22 13.82
CA SER A 9 -0.18 0.07 13.40
C SER A 9 -0.09 0.71 12.01
N GLN A 10 -1.04 0.42 11.13
CA GLN A 10 -1.11 0.94 9.76
C GLN A 10 -1.96 2.22 9.65
N LEU A 11 -2.69 2.58 10.71
CA LEU A 11 -3.61 3.72 10.73
C LEU A 11 -2.97 5.04 10.26
N PRO A 12 -1.73 5.41 10.68
CA PRO A 12 -1.10 6.65 10.22
C PRO A 12 -0.90 6.68 8.70
N ILE A 13 -0.48 5.54 8.12
CA ILE A 13 -0.26 5.42 6.68
C ILE A 13 -1.57 5.48 5.92
N ILE A 14 -2.62 4.83 6.44
CA ILE A 14 -3.97 4.87 5.85
C ILE A 14 -4.49 6.31 5.83
N LEU A 15 -4.39 7.03 6.95
CA LEU A 15 -4.85 8.43 7.04
C LEU A 15 -4.05 9.35 6.11
N ALA A 16 -2.72 9.22 6.07
CA ALA A 16 -1.89 9.98 5.15
C ALA A 16 -2.26 9.70 3.68
N SER A 17 -2.48 8.44 3.33
CA SER A 17 -2.86 8.02 1.98
C SER A 17 -4.21 8.61 1.57
N ILE A 18 -5.21 8.61 2.47
CA ILE A 18 -6.51 9.25 2.24
C ILE A 18 -6.35 10.74 1.98
N PHE A 19 -5.54 11.43 2.77
CA PHE A 19 -5.29 12.86 2.57
C PHE A 19 -4.64 13.14 1.20
N PHE A 20 -3.64 12.33 0.81
CA PHE A 20 -3.03 12.42 -0.52
C PHE A 20 -4.03 12.14 -1.64
N CYS A 21 -4.93 11.17 -1.49
CA CYS A 21 -6.00 10.90 -2.45
C CYS A 21 -6.90 12.12 -2.63
N VAL A 22 -7.39 12.72 -1.54
CA VAL A 22 -8.25 13.90 -1.59
C VAL A 22 -7.52 15.07 -2.26
N ALA A 23 -6.27 15.34 -1.85
CA ALA A 23 -5.46 16.39 -2.45
C ALA A 23 -5.21 16.16 -3.94
N ALA A 24 -4.95 14.92 -4.37
CA ALA A 24 -4.71 14.58 -5.76
C ALA A 24 -5.99 14.65 -6.61
N ILE A 25 -7.14 14.20 -6.09
CA ILE A 25 -8.44 14.25 -6.79
C ILE A 25 -8.83 15.70 -7.11
N THR A 26 -8.69 16.62 -6.16
CA THR A 26 -9.05 18.04 -6.38
C THR A 26 -8.21 18.72 -7.47
N LYS A 27 -7.06 18.13 -7.80
CA LYS A 27 -6.07 18.61 -8.77
C LYS A 27 -6.00 17.73 -10.03
N LEU A 28 -6.77 16.65 -10.08
CA LEU A 28 -6.83 15.77 -11.23
C LEU A 28 -7.37 16.53 -12.45
N GLY A 29 -6.67 16.46 -13.57
CA GLY A 29 -6.99 17.21 -14.79
C GLY A 29 -6.66 18.71 -14.74
N LYS A 30 -6.12 19.22 -13.61
CA LYS A 30 -5.65 20.61 -13.45
C LYS A 30 -4.14 20.72 -13.28
N GLU A 31 -3.51 19.64 -12.82
CA GLU A 31 -2.07 19.56 -12.65
C GLU A 31 -1.57 18.25 -13.26
N GLY A 32 -0.50 18.34 -14.05
CA GLY A 32 0.26 17.17 -14.48
C GLY A 32 0.72 16.36 -13.27
N GLY A 33 0.84 15.04 -13.39
CA GLY A 33 1.31 14.19 -12.30
C GLY A 33 0.32 13.93 -11.15
N ALA A 34 -0.78 14.68 -11.03
CA ALA A 34 -1.80 14.45 -10.00
C ALA A 34 -2.38 13.03 -10.06
N GLY A 35 -2.55 12.47 -11.26
CA GLY A 35 -2.99 11.08 -11.44
C GLY A 35 -1.99 10.04 -10.92
N LEU A 36 -0.69 10.30 -11.02
CA LEU A 36 0.35 9.41 -10.49
C LEU A 36 0.39 9.45 -8.95
N VAL A 37 0.26 10.65 -8.37
CA VAL A 37 0.12 10.81 -6.91
C VAL A 37 -1.11 10.07 -6.40
N LEU A 38 -2.25 10.20 -7.11
CA LEU A 38 -3.48 9.49 -6.77
C LEU A 38 -3.29 7.98 -6.82
N LEU A 39 -2.68 7.45 -7.90
CA LEU A 39 -2.44 6.02 -8.06
C LEU A 39 -1.56 5.46 -6.93
N GLY A 40 -0.45 6.14 -6.62
CA GLY A 40 0.45 5.72 -5.54
C GLY A 40 -0.21 5.82 -4.16
N ALA A 41 -1.01 6.85 -3.90
CA ALA A 41 -1.74 6.99 -2.64
C ALA A 41 -2.80 5.89 -2.47
N ILE A 42 -3.56 5.57 -3.52
CA ILE A 42 -4.53 4.47 -3.51
C ILE A 42 -3.81 3.14 -3.26
N GLY A 43 -2.70 2.89 -3.96
CA GLY A 43 -1.94 1.64 -3.80
C GLY A 43 -1.32 1.50 -2.41
N MET A 44 -0.78 2.58 -1.83
CA MET A 44 -0.31 2.58 -0.43
C MET A 44 -1.45 2.22 0.53
N CYS A 45 -2.62 2.82 0.36
CA CYS A 45 -3.78 2.55 1.19
C CYS A 45 -4.22 1.08 1.07
N ALA A 46 -4.35 0.57 -0.15
CA ALA A 46 -4.75 -0.80 -0.41
C ALA A 46 -3.77 -1.82 0.21
N LEU A 47 -2.47 -1.63 0.02
CA LEU A 47 -1.46 -2.52 0.62
C LEU A 47 -1.49 -2.49 2.15
N SER A 48 -1.66 -1.30 2.73
CA SER A 48 -1.75 -1.11 4.18
C SER A 48 -3.00 -1.78 4.79
N LEU A 49 -4.07 -1.92 4.02
CA LEU A 49 -5.29 -2.65 4.42
C LEU A 49 -5.17 -4.17 4.24
N VAL A 50 -4.49 -4.61 3.17
CA VAL A 50 -4.36 -6.05 2.85
C VAL A 50 -3.31 -6.74 3.70
N SER A 51 -2.22 -6.05 4.04
CA SER A 51 -1.10 -6.62 4.82
C SER A 51 -1.55 -7.21 6.17
N PRO A 52 -2.32 -6.50 7.02
CA PRO A 52 -2.83 -7.06 8.27
C PRO A 52 -3.68 -8.32 8.05
N ILE A 53 -4.53 -8.34 7.03
CA ILE A 53 -5.39 -9.49 6.71
C ILE A 53 -4.54 -10.70 6.32
N PHE A 54 -3.50 -10.49 5.51
CA PHE A 54 -2.58 -11.56 5.11
C PHE A 54 -1.91 -12.21 6.33
N TYR A 55 -1.31 -11.41 7.22
CA TYR A 55 -0.57 -11.94 8.36
C TYR A 55 -1.47 -12.55 9.45
N THR A 56 -2.73 -12.13 9.55
CA THR A 56 -3.65 -12.59 10.61
C THR A 56 -4.62 -13.68 10.17
N VAL A 57 -4.87 -13.83 8.87
CA VAL A 57 -5.81 -14.83 8.33
C VAL A 57 -5.10 -15.85 7.45
N VAL A 58 -4.27 -15.39 6.51
CA VAL A 58 -3.65 -16.27 5.52
C VAL A 58 -2.51 -17.04 6.16
N VAL A 59 -1.58 -16.36 6.84
CA VAL A 59 -0.40 -16.99 7.45
C VAL A 59 -0.76 -18.06 8.48
N PRO A 60 -1.69 -17.86 9.43
CA PRO A 60 -2.05 -18.90 10.39
C PRO A 60 -2.63 -20.16 9.73
N ARG A 61 -3.52 -19.99 8.74
CA ARG A 61 -4.07 -21.12 7.97
C ARG A 61 -3.00 -21.86 7.17
N LEU A 62 -2.00 -21.11 6.68
CA LEU A 62 -0.86 -21.67 5.97
C LEU A 62 0.06 -22.45 6.91
N MET A 63 0.23 -21.98 8.15
CA MET A 63 1.01 -22.68 9.18
C MET A 63 0.31 -23.95 9.68
N GLU A 64 -1.02 -23.96 9.71
CA GLU A 64 -1.81 -25.13 10.14
C GLU A 64 -1.76 -26.28 9.12
N ASN A 65 -1.75 -25.97 7.82
CA ASN A 65 -1.89 -26.97 6.74
C ASN A 65 -0.65 -27.11 5.85
N GLY A 66 0.38 -26.28 6.05
CA GLY A 66 1.54 -26.18 5.17
C GLY A 66 2.79 -26.88 5.70
N SER A 67 3.65 -27.34 4.79
CA SER A 67 5.00 -27.75 5.16
C SER A 67 5.85 -26.53 5.53
N THR A 68 6.88 -26.73 6.35
CA THR A 68 7.78 -25.64 6.77
C THR A 68 8.41 -24.92 5.57
N ALA A 69 8.70 -25.67 4.49
CA ALA A 69 9.22 -25.13 3.23
C ALA A 69 8.19 -24.25 2.50
N SER A 70 6.92 -24.66 2.43
CA SER A 70 5.88 -23.87 1.78
C SER A 70 5.57 -22.60 2.56
N VAL A 71 5.55 -22.67 3.89
CA VAL A 71 5.36 -21.49 4.76
C VAL A 71 6.50 -20.49 4.56
N SER A 72 7.75 -20.95 4.58
CA SER A 72 8.91 -20.09 4.36
C SER A 72 8.89 -19.42 2.98
N GLY A 73 8.55 -20.18 1.93
CA GLY A 73 8.42 -19.67 0.57
C GLY A 73 7.35 -18.58 0.45
N THR A 74 6.16 -18.83 1.00
CA THR A 74 5.05 -17.87 0.97
C THR A 74 5.36 -16.61 1.76
N MET A 75 6.01 -16.72 2.93
CA MET A 75 6.43 -15.56 3.72
C MET A 75 7.45 -14.69 2.97
N ARG A 76 8.42 -15.31 2.28
CA ARG A 76 9.39 -14.59 1.44
C ARG A 76 8.72 -13.90 0.25
N ALA A 77 7.83 -14.61 -0.44
CA ALA A 77 7.07 -14.05 -1.55
C ALA A 77 6.20 -12.86 -1.10
N ALA A 78 5.53 -12.97 0.05
CA ALA A 78 4.75 -11.89 0.64
C ALA A 78 5.63 -10.69 1.00
N ALA A 79 6.78 -10.90 1.63
CA ALA A 79 7.71 -9.82 1.96
C ALA A 79 8.19 -9.08 0.70
N ILE A 80 8.51 -9.81 -0.37
CA ILE A 80 8.90 -9.22 -1.66
C ILE A 80 7.73 -8.44 -2.27
N PHE A 81 6.53 -9.03 -2.30
CA PHE A 81 5.34 -8.41 -2.88
C PHE A 81 4.96 -7.11 -2.16
N PHE A 82 4.85 -7.14 -0.83
CA PHE A 82 4.52 -5.96 -0.04
C PHE A 82 5.65 -4.92 -0.12
N GLY A 83 6.91 -5.34 -0.04
CA GLY A 83 8.06 -4.44 -0.14
C GLY A 83 8.15 -3.71 -1.48
N LEU A 84 8.08 -4.46 -2.60
CA LEU A 84 8.06 -3.88 -3.95
C LEU A 84 6.80 -3.04 -4.17
N GLY A 85 5.65 -3.49 -3.68
CA GLY A 85 4.41 -2.73 -3.75
C GLY A 85 4.52 -1.36 -3.07
N HIS A 86 5.06 -1.30 -1.86
CA HIS A 86 5.31 -0.03 -1.18
C HIS A 86 6.30 0.84 -1.95
N ALA A 87 7.42 0.27 -2.42
CA ALA A 87 8.42 1.01 -3.18
C ALA A 87 7.83 1.62 -4.47
N LEU A 88 7.07 0.86 -5.24
CA LEU A 88 6.42 1.33 -6.47
C LEU A 88 5.44 2.47 -6.20
N ASN A 89 4.64 2.36 -5.14
CA ASN A 89 3.70 3.42 -4.79
C ASN A 89 4.41 4.71 -4.35
N VAL A 90 5.52 4.60 -3.61
CA VAL A 90 6.37 5.75 -3.29
C VAL A 90 6.95 6.38 -4.56
N VAL A 91 7.40 5.58 -5.52
CA VAL A 91 7.88 6.07 -6.82
C VAL A 91 6.77 6.81 -7.57
N PHE A 92 5.54 6.28 -7.60
CA PHE A 92 4.42 6.99 -8.24
C PHE A 92 4.11 8.34 -7.59
N ILE A 93 4.11 8.39 -6.25
CA ILE A 93 3.92 9.65 -5.51
C ILE A 93 5.07 10.63 -5.80
N ALA A 94 6.32 10.17 -5.76
CA ALA A 94 7.50 11.01 -5.99
C ALA A 94 7.52 11.56 -7.43
N VAL A 95 7.39 10.68 -8.43
CA VAL A 95 7.36 11.08 -9.84
C VAL A 95 6.17 12.00 -10.11
N GLY A 96 4.98 11.66 -9.60
CA GLY A 96 3.79 12.50 -9.71
C GLY A 96 3.97 13.89 -9.10
N THR A 97 4.73 13.99 -8.01
CA THR A 97 5.05 15.28 -7.37
C THR A 97 6.09 16.06 -8.16
N LEU A 98 7.10 15.40 -8.75
CA LEU A 98 8.15 16.06 -9.54
C LEU A 98 7.63 16.59 -10.89
N VAL A 99 6.72 15.87 -11.52
CA VAL A 99 6.10 16.29 -12.79
C VAL A 99 4.89 17.20 -12.59
N ARG A 100 4.66 17.63 -11.34
CA ARG A 100 3.53 18.48 -10.97
C ARG A 100 3.69 19.88 -11.52
N LYS A 101 2.91 20.19 -12.56
CA LYS A 101 2.85 21.50 -13.22
C LYS A 101 1.40 21.85 -13.51
N PRO A 102 0.99 23.12 -13.42
CA PRO A 102 -0.35 23.54 -13.84
C PRO A 102 -0.55 23.13 -15.30
N SER A 103 -1.66 22.44 -15.59
CA SER A 103 -2.11 22.30 -16.97
C SER A 103 -2.79 23.61 -17.33
N GLY A 104 -2.12 24.41 -18.16
CA GLY A 104 -2.67 25.63 -18.73
C GLY A 104 -3.94 25.39 -19.54
#